data_AF-A0A0S6XTG6-F1
#
_entry.id   AF-A0A0S6XTG6-F1
#
_cell.length_a   1.000
_cell.length_b   1.000
_cell.length_c   1.000
_cell.angle_alpha   90.00
_cell.angle_beta   90.00
_cell.angle_gamma   90.00
#
_symmetry.space_group_name_H-M   'P 1'
#
loop_
_entity.id
_entity.type
_entity.pdbx_description
1 polymer ?
#
loop_
_entity_poly.entity_id
_entity_poly.type
_entity_poly.pdbx_seq_one_letter_code
_entity_poly.pdbx_strand_id
1 'polypeptide(L)'
;MPPPAALPISSLAGADAQRAAKLATHLPPLLLNFFRRHPPGSFSRSTSSPAPSIPQQSSNNSTSSLTQPALDPTVLNAITAARDAANPFLPWRNPATQAWRPPRYSLRRQADLYREAKEWGVTALLPETSPRNPALKLAKREEIGLAVRGTGKGQRVKGKLWERHLRPKLEAREKAMEGMSELIKQWKQRGHGRGWKKWPR
;
A
#
# COMPACT_ATOMS: atom_id res chain seq x y z
N MET A 1 -47.50 44.43 -14.85
CA MET A 1 -46.16 43.95 -14.45
C MET A 1 -45.75 42.82 -15.39
N PRO A 2 -44.77 43.01 -16.29
CA PRO A 2 -44.27 41.94 -17.15
C PRO A 2 -43.29 41.03 -16.39
N PRO A 3 -43.25 39.71 -16.67
CA PRO A 3 -42.30 38.79 -16.05
C PRO A 3 -40.86 39.02 -16.57
N PRO A 4 -39.82 38.74 -15.75
CA PRO A 4 -38.43 38.94 -16.14
C PRO A 4 -38.02 37.96 -17.24
N ALA A 5 -37.43 38.52 -18.31
CA ALA A 5 -36.87 37.77 -19.42
C ALA A 5 -35.81 36.77 -18.94
N ALA A 6 -36.03 35.48 -19.25
CA ALA A 6 -35.06 34.42 -19.00
C ALA A 6 -33.83 34.65 -19.90
N LEU A 7 -32.67 34.88 -19.28
CA LEU A 7 -31.39 35.04 -19.97
C LEU A 7 -30.95 33.70 -20.62
N PRO A 8 -30.40 33.71 -21.84
CA PRO A 8 -29.96 32.51 -22.53
C PRO A 8 -28.65 31.97 -21.92
N ILE A 9 -28.75 30.85 -21.19
CA ILE A 9 -27.64 30.21 -20.46
C ILE A 9 -26.69 29.41 -21.39
N SER A 10 -26.95 29.35 -22.69
CA SER A 10 -26.33 28.39 -23.61
C SER A 10 -24.98 28.83 -24.23
N SER A 11 -24.53 30.07 -24.01
CA SER A 11 -23.33 30.62 -24.68
C SER A 11 -22.02 30.57 -23.88
N LEU A 12 -22.04 30.33 -22.56
CA LEU A 12 -20.81 30.36 -21.75
C LEU A 12 -19.92 29.10 -21.94
N ALA A 13 -20.51 27.94 -22.25
CA ALA A 13 -19.78 26.68 -22.30
C ALA A 13 -18.63 26.66 -23.34
N GLY A 14 -18.84 27.30 -24.49
CA GLY A 14 -17.81 27.37 -25.55
C GLY A 14 -16.62 28.27 -25.20
N ALA A 15 -16.86 29.40 -24.52
CA ALA A 15 -15.81 30.34 -24.12
C ALA A 15 -14.94 29.77 -23.00
N ASP A 16 -15.55 29.06 -22.05
CA ASP A 16 -14.83 28.41 -20.96
C ASP A 16 -13.99 27.23 -21.45
N ALA A 17 -14.46 26.49 -22.46
CA ALA A 17 -13.66 25.43 -23.10
C ALA A 17 -12.40 25.98 -23.78
N GLN A 18 -12.50 27.11 -24.49
CA GLN A 18 -11.33 27.77 -25.12
C GLN A 18 -10.35 28.33 -24.08
N ARG A 19 -10.85 28.88 -22.97
CA ARG A 19 -10.03 29.31 -21.84
C ARG A 19 -9.32 28.13 -21.18
N ALA A 20 -10.03 27.04 -20.93
CA ALA A 20 -9.46 25.81 -20.39
C ALA A 20 -8.39 25.20 -21.32
N ALA A 21 -8.59 25.24 -22.63
CA ALA A 21 -7.58 24.81 -23.60
C ALA A 21 -6.30 25.66 -23.53
N LYS A 22 -6.42 26.99 -23.42
CA LYS A 22 -5.27 27.89 -23.21
C LYS A 22 -4.56 27.62 -21.88
N LEU A 23 -5.31 27.40 -20.81
CA LEU A 23 -4.74 27.03 -19.51
C LEU A 23 -4.03 25.67 -19.56
N ALA A 24 -4.60 24.70 -20.28
CA ALA A 24 -4.00 23.39 -20.45
C ALA A 24 -2.64 23.45 -21.17
N THR A 25 -2.43 24.41 -22.08
CA THR A 25 -1.11 24.60 -22.71
C THR A 25 -0.02 25.10 -21.76
N HIS A 26 -0.39 25.69 -20.63
CA HIS A 26 0.57 26.16 -19.61
C HIS A 26 0.97 25.07 -18.60
N LEU A 27 0.40 23.87 -18.69
CA LEU A 27 0.75 22.77 -17.80
C LEU A 27 2.21 22.34 -17.96
N PRO A 28 2.84 21.83 -16.88
CA PRO A 28 4.15 21.21 -16.96
C PRO A 28 4.23 20.15 -18.06
N PRO A 29 5.36 20.06 -18.78
CA PRO A 29 5.51 19.13 -19.91
C PRO A 29 5.35 17.67 -19.48
N LEU A 30 5.66 17.36 -18.22
CA LEU A 30 5.51 16.02 -17.66
C LEU A 30 4.02 15.63 -17.57
N LEU A 31 3.17 16.51 -17.03
CA LEU A 31 1.71 16.31 -17.01
C LEU A 31 1.12 16.28 -18.42
N LEU A 32 1.54 17.18 -19.31
CA LEU A 32 1.06 17.21 -20.68
C LEU A 32 1.37 15.90 -21.43
N ASN A 33 2.60 15.39 -21.29
CA ASN A 33 3.00 14.12 -21.89
C ASN A 33 2.23 12.93 -21.32
N PHE A 34 1.92 12.96 -20.02
CA PHE A 34 1.08 11.94 -19.40
C PHE A 34 -0.33 11.98 -20.01
N PHE A 35 -1.00 13.13 -20.01
CA PHE A 35 -2.36 13.24 -20.53
C PHE A 35 -2.47 12.97 -22.03
N ARG A 36 -1.42 13.27 -22.83
CA ARG A 36 -1.36 12.89 -24.24
C ARG A 36 -1.43 11.37 -24.46
N ARG A 37 -0.83 10.59 -23.56
CA ARG A 37 -0.83 9.12 -23.63
C ARG A 37 -2.03 8.51 -22.91
N HIS A 38 -2.54 9.21 -21.91
CA HIS A 38 -3.50 8.72 -20.94
C HIS A 38 -4.55 9.82 -20.71
N PRO A 39 -5.51 9.99 -21.64
CA PRO A 39 -6.52 11.03 -21.51
C PRO A 39 -7.39 10.83 -20.26
N PRO A 40 -7.78 11.92 -19.58
CA PRO A 40 -8.64 11.83 -18.40
C PRO A 40 -9.98 11.17 -18.74
N GLY A 41 -10.50 10.34 -17.84
CA GLY A 41 -11.73 9.56 -18.06
C GLY A 41 -11.49 8.13 -18.58
N SER A 42 -10.33 7.85 -19.20
CA SER A 42 -10.00 6.49 -19.68
C SER A 42 -9.88 5.45 -18.54
N PHE A 43 -9.62 5.91 -17.31
CA PHE A 43 -9.39 5.05 -16.15
C PHE A 43 -10.48 5.21 -15.08
N SER A 44 -11.58 5.90 -15.41
CA SER A 44 -12.70 6.04 -14.49
C SER A 44 -13.25 4.65 -14.20
N ARG A 45 -12.92 4.16 -13.01
CA ARG A 45 -13.51 2.96 -12.45
C ARG A 45 -14.96 3.33 -12.20
N SER A 46 -15.87 2.80 -13.01
CA SER A 46 -17.30 2.84 -12.76
C SER A 46 -17.59 2.20 -11.40
N THR A 47 -17.51 2.97 -10.32
CA THR A 47 -18.02 2.57 -9.00
C THR A 47 -19.50 2.93 -8.92
N SER A 48 -20.29 2.38 -9.84
CA SER A 48 -21.75 2.27 -9.76
C SER A 48 -22.26 1.52 -10.99
N SER A 49 -22.07 0.20 -11.01
CA SER A 49 -22.97 -0.66 -11.76
C SER A 49 -23.15 -1.96 -10.97
N PRO A 50 -24.38 -2.33 -10.58
CA PRO A 50 -24.64 -3.57 -9.86
C PRO A 50 -24.26 -4.75 -10.75
N ALA A 51 -23.71 -5.78 -10.13
CA ALA A 51 -23.27 -7.01 -10.76
C ALA A 51 -24.35 -7.60 -11.69
N PRO A 52 -24.04 -7.92 -12.97
CA PRO A 52 -24.84 -8.88 -13.70
C PRO A 52 -24.48 -10.28 -13.18
N SER A 53 -25.49 -10.98 -12.66
CA SER A 53 -25.46 -12.38 -12.30
C SER A 53 -25.05 -13.22 -13.51
N ILE A 54 -23.96 -13.97 -13.41
CA ILE A 54 -23.57 -14.96 -14.42
C ILE A 54 -24.07 -16.33 -13.95
N PRO A 55 -24.90 -17.05 -14.73
CA PRO A 55 -25.27 -18.43 -14.44
C PRO A 55 -24.09 -19.38 -14.69
N GLN A 56 -23.90 -20.33 -13.76
CA GLN A 56 -22.99 -21.46 -13.90
C GLN A 56 -23.34 -22.31 -15.13
N GLN A 57 -22.35 -22.65 -15.96
CA GLN A 57 -22.38 -23.86 -16.78
C GLN A 57 -20.97 -24.37 -17.11
N SER A 58 -20.73 -25.58 -16.60
CA SER A 58 -20.08 -26.72 -17.26
C SER A 58 -18.58 -26.71 -17.57
N SER A 59 -17.93 -27.68 -16.92
CA SER A 59 -16.65 -28.30 -17.23
C SER A 59 -16.42 -28.58 -18.72
N ASN A 60 -15.20 -28.34 -19.19
CA ASN A 60 -14.52 -29.29 -20.07
C ASN A 60 -13.00 -29.22 -19.86
N ASN A 61 -12.47 -30.35 -19.41
CA ASN A 61 -11.04 -30.64 -19.38
C ASN A 61 -10.45 -30.49 -20.79
N SER A 62 -9.34 -29.80 -20.90
CA SER A 62 -8.44 -29.94 -22.04
C SER A 62 -7.02 -30.13 -21.52
N THR A 63 -6.59 -31.38 -21.64
CA THR A 63 -5.24 -31.93 -21.48
C THR A 63 -4.17 -30.96 -21.96
N SER A 64 -3.25 -30.57 -21.08
CA SER A 64 -2.08 -29.75 -21.43
C SER A 64 -0.84 -30.64 -21.51
N SER A 65 -0.48 -30.99 -22.75
CA SER A 65 0.84 -31.50 -23.11
C SER A 65 1.90 -30.42 -22.87
N LEU A 66 3.07 -30.86 -22.38
CA LEU A 66 4.26 -30.05 -22.20
C LEU A 66 4.94 -29.80 -23.56
N THR A 67 4.50 -28.76 -24.26
CA THR A 67 5.25 -28.20 -25.39
C THR A 67 5.02 -26.70 -25.40
N GLN A 68 6.06 -25.89 -25.16
CA GLN A 68 5.95 -24.44 -25.27
C GLN A 68 5.62 -24.07 -26.72
N PRO A 69 4.47 -23.45 -27.03
CA PRO A 69 4.27 -22.81 -28.31
C PRO A 69 4.80 -21.39 -28.22
N ALA A 70 5.63 -20.99 -29.19
CA ALA A 70 5.91 -19.58 -29.40
C ALA A 70 4.57 -18.84 -29.62
N LEU A 71 4.34 -17.78 -28.86
CA LEU A 71 3.07 -17.03 -28.92
C LEU A 71 2.91 -16.35 -30.28
N ASP A 72 1.76 -16.54 -30.93
CA ASP A 72 1.43 -15.88 -32.20
C ASP A 72 1.50 -14.35 -32.08
N PRO A 73 1.98 -13.61 -33.11
CA PRO A 73 2.14 -12.16 -33.05
C PRO A 73 0.82 -11.41 -32.80
N THR A 74 -0.31 -11.97 -33.26
CA THR A 74 -1.65 -11.44 -33.01
C THR A 74 -2.00 -11.45 -31.52
N VAL A 75 -1.65 -12.52 -30.82
CA VAL A 75 -1.89 -12.66 -29.37
C VAL A 75 -1.02 -11.68 -28.60
N LEU A 76 0.24 -11.50 -29.00
CA LEU A 76 1.16 -10.54 -28.38
C LEU A 76 0.70 -9.08 -28.55
N ASN A 77 0.12 -8.75 -29.70
CA ASN A 77 -0.47 -7.44 -29.96
C ASN A 77 -1.73 -7.20 -29.11
N ALA A 78 -2.62 -8.20 -29.01
CA ALA A 78 -3.80 -8.11 -28.13
C ALA A 78 -3.43 -7.92 -26.65
N ILE A 79 -2.41 -8.66 -26.18
CA ILE A 79 -1.85 -8.50 -24.82
C ILE A 79 -1.28 -7.09 -24.60
N THR A 80 -0.59 -6.54 -25.60
CA THR A 80 -0.01 -5.18 -25.53
C THR A 80 -1.10 -4.12 -25.51
N ALA A 81 -2.12 -4.24 -26.37
CA ALA A 81 -3.27 -3.33 -26.37
C ALA A 81 -4.04 -3.38 -25.04
N ALA A 82 -4.26 -4.58 -24.49
CA ALA A 82 -4.88 -4.74 -23.18
C ALA A 82 -4.06 -4.08 -22.06
N ARG A 83 -2.72 -4.15 -22.14
CA ARG A 83 -1.82 -3.45 -21.22
C ARG A 83 -1.92 -1.93 -21.34
N ASP A 84 -2.08 -1.41 -22.54
CA ASP A 84 -2.16 0.03 -22.79
C ASP A 84 -3.51 0.61 -22.33
N ALA A 85 -4.59 -0.17 -22.42
CA ALA A 85 -5.89 0.16 -21.86
C ALA A 85 -5.94 0.04 -20.32
N ALA A 86 -5.09 -0.81 -19.74
CA ALA A 86 -5.01 -0.96 -18.30
C ALA A 86 -4.46 0.30 -17.60
N ASN A 87 -4.82 0.47 -16.33
CA ASN A 87 -4.38 1.61 -15.53
C ASN A 87 -2.84 1.67 -15.46
N PRO A 88 -2.21 2.80 -15.84
CA PRO A 88 -0.75 2.88 -15.97
C PRO A 88 -0.01 2.91 -14.62
N PHE A 89 -0.72 3.08 -13.50
CA PHE A 89 -0.15 3.15 -12.15
C PHE A 89 -0.16 1.82 -11.40
N LEU A 90 -0.94 0.84 -11.85
CA LEU A 90 -1.04 -0.46 -11.22
C LEU A 90 -0.13 -1.48 -11.92
N PRO A 91 0.46 -2.43 -11.18
CA PRO A 91 1.01 -3.61 -11.81
C PRO A 91 -0.13 -4.40 -12.47
N TRP A 92 0.15 -5.02 -13.60
CA TRP A 92 -0.83 -5.82 -14.33
C TRP A 92 -0.31 -7.24 -14.51
N ARG A 93 -1.23 -8.21 -14.52
CA ARG A 93 -0.90 -9.61 -14.72
C ARG A 93 -1.11 -9.96 -16.19
N ASN A 94 -0.08 -10.49 -16.84
CA ASN A 94 -0.19 -10.92 -18.23
C ASN A 94 -1.09 -12.17 -18.31
N PRO A 95 -2.18 -12.18 -19.10
CA PRO A 95 -3.06 -13.35 -19.19
C PRO A 95 -2.39 -14.59 -19.78
N ALA A 96 -1.42 -14.44 -20.69
CA ALA A 96 -0.74 -15.57 -21.30
C ALA A 96 0.32 -16.19 -20.38
N THR A 97 1.20 -15.37 -19.79
CA THR A 97 2.31 -15.88 -18.97
C THR A 97 1.99 -15.95 -17.48
N GLN A 98 0.84 -15.41 -17.05
CA GLN A 98 0.40 -15.29 -15.65
C GLN A 98 1.36 -14.53 -14.71
N ALA A 99 2.44 -13.98 -15.26
CA ALA A 99 3.45 -13.22 -14.54
C ALA A 99 3.00 -11.76 -14.34
N TRP A 100 3.31 -11.21 -13.17
CA TRP A 100 3.10 -9.80 -12.87
C TRP A 100 4.14 -8.94 -13.56
N ARG A 101 3.68 -7.90 -14.25
CA ARG A 101 4.54 -6.87 -14.82
C ARG A 101 4.47 -5.62 -13.95
N PRO A 102 5.58 -4.88 -13.80
CA PRO A 102 5.57 -3.63 -13.06
C PRO A 102 4.68 -2.59 -13.75
N PRO A 103 4.18 -1.59 -12.99
CA PRO A 103 3.39 -0.50 -13.55
C PRO A 103 4.20 0.29 -14.60
N ARG A 104 3.50 0.89 -15.57
CA ARG A 104 4.15 1.70 -16.62
C ARG A 104 4.88 2.89 -16.04
N TYR A 105 4.33 3.50 -14.99
CA TYR A 105 4.98 4.53 -14.19
C TYR A 105 5.38 3.96 -12.84
N SER A 106 6.65 4.10 -12.47
CA SER A 106 7.17 3.68 -11.16
C SER A 106 6.62 4.58 -10.06
N LEU A 107 6.63 4.11 -8.80
CA LEU A 107 6.13 4.89 -7.65
C LEU A 107 6.77 6.28 -7.51
N ARG A 108 8.04 6.43 -7.90
CA ARG A 108 8.72 7.72 -7.99
C ARG A 108 8.07 8.63 -9.03
N ARG A 109 7.91 8.15 -10.28
CA ARG A 109 7.27 8.93 -11.35
C ARG A 109 5.81 9.26 -11.05
N GLN A 110 5.09 8.34 -10.41
CA GLN A 110 3.75 8.60 -9.89
C GLN A 110 3.79 9.75 -8.86
N ALA A 111 4.77 9.77 -7.96
CA ALA A 111 4.93 10.85 -6.99
C ALA A 111 5.23 12.20 -7.63
N ASP A 112 6.09 12.22 -8.64
CA ASP A 112 6.41 13.43 -9.39
C ASP A 112 5.16 13.98 -10.09
N LEU A 113 4.37 13.10 -10.75
CA LEU A 113 3.06 13.44 -11.33
C LEU A 113 2.08 14.04 -10.31
N TYR A 114 1.92 13.40 -9.15
CA TYR A 114 1.01 13.91 -8.11
C TYR A 114 1.52 15.19 -7.44
N ARG A 115 2.83 15.39 -7.35
CA ARG A 115 3.41 16.63 -6.83
C ARG A 115 3.06 17.79 -7.76
N GLU A 116 3.37 17.66 -9.05
CA GLU A 116 3.04 18.68 -10.05
C GLU A 116 1.54 18.90 -10.14
N ALA A 117 0.73 17.84 -10.20
CA ALA A 117 -0.72 18.00 -10.28
C ALA A 117 -1.32 18.66 -9.03
N LYS A 118 -0.72 18.47 -7.85
CA LYS A 118 -1.14 19.16 -6.63
C LYS A 118 -0.86 20.66 -6.72
N GLU A 119 0.31 21.04 -7.22
CA GLU A 119 0.71 22.44 -7.40
C GLU A 119 -0.22 23.16 -8.40
N TRP A 120 -0.61 22.46 -9.47
CA TRP A 120 -1.48 23.00 -10.53
C TRP A 120 -2.98 22.73 -10.31
N GLY A 121 -3.37 22.07 -9.22
CA GLY A 121 -4.77 21.78 -8.90
C GLY A 121 -5.46 20.72 -9.79
N VAL A 122 -4.69 19.93 -10.54
CA VAL A 122 -5.19 18.96 -11.54
C VAL A 122 -5.19 17.52 -11.01
N THR A 123 -5.16 17.34 -9.69
CA THR A 123 -5.08 16.00 -9.06
C THR A 123 -6.25 15.09 -9.40
N ALA A 124 -7.45 15.66 -9.62
CA ALA A 124 -8.66 14.91 -9.95
C ALA A 124 -8.62 14.26 -11.34
N LEU A 125 -7.78 14.75 -12.26
CA LEU A 125 -7.66 14.17 -13.60
C LEU A 125 -6.74 12.94 -13.65
N LEU A 126 -5.97 12.69 -12.58
CA LEU A 126 -5.07 11.55 -12.47
C LEU A 126 -5.82 10.31 -11.95
N PRO A 127 -5.41 9.09 -12.35
CA PRO A 127 -6.02 7.86 -11.84
C PRO A 127 -5.92 7.76 -10.32
N GLU A 128 -7.04 7.76 -9.60
CA GLU A 128 -7.02 7.85 -8.13
C GLU A 128 -6.37 6.64 -7.44
N THR A 129 -6.29 5.50 -8.12
CA THR A 129 -5.86 4.20 -7.59
C THR A 129 -4.40 4.13 -7.13
N SER A 130 -3.57 5.13 -7.40
CA SER A 130 -2.18 5.09 -6.97
C SER A 130 -2.06 5.21 -5.45
N PRO A 131 -1.18 4.42 -4.80
CA PRO A 131 -0.87 4.59 -3.38
C PRO A 131 -0.19 5.93 -3.07
N ARG A 132 0.23 6.68 -4.10
CA ARG A 132 0.90 7.96 -3.94
C ARG A 132 -0.06 9.15 -3.89
N ASN A 133 -1.33 8.94 -4.23
CA ASN A 133 -2.40 9.95 -4.16
C ASN A 133 -2.48 10.56 -2.73
N PRO A 134 -2.41 11.89 -2.58
CA PRO A 134 -2.47 12.54 -1.27
C PRO A 134 -3.78 12.28 -0.52
N ALA A 135 -4.93 12.29 -1.21
CA ALA A 135 -6.24 12.09 -0.59
C ALA A 135 -6.38 10.67 -0.02
N LEU A 136 -6.03 9.65 -0.81
CA LEU A 136 -6.06 8.26 -0.35
C LEU A 136 -5.09 7.98 0.80
N LYS A 137 -3.91 8.61 0.80
CA LYS A 137 -2.97 8.48 1.91
C LYS A 137 -3.51 9.06 3.20
N LEU A 138 -4.21 10.19 3.11
CA LEU A 138 -4.81 10.84 4.27
C LEU A 138 -5.95 9.97 4.81
N ALA A 139 -6.90 9.58 3.96
CA ALA A 139 -8.00 8.69 4.34
C ALA A 139 -7.51 7.38 4.97
N LYS A 140 -6.50 6.74 4.37
CA LYS A 140 -5.91 5.51 4.91
C LYS A 140 -5.23 5.72 6.28
N ARG A 141 -4.61 6.88 6.50
CA ARG A 141 -4.01 7.23 7.80
C ARG A 141 -5.06 7.51 8.86
N GLU A 142 -6.17 8.12 8.50
CA GLU A 142 -7.30 8.37 9.39
C GLU A 142 -7.99 7.06 9.80
N GLU A 143 -8.21 6.16 8.84
CA GLU A 143 -8.86 4.87 9.08
C GLU A 143 -8.00 3.93 9.93
N ILE A 144 -6.74 3.70 9.54
CA ILE A 144 -5.88 2.68 10.16
C ILE A 144 -5.06 3.26 11.32
N GLY A 145 -4.67 4.53 11.24
CA GLY A 145 -3.71 5.14 12.17
C GLY A 145 -2.28 4.63 12.00
N LEU A 146 -1.45 4.82 13.04
CA LEU A 146 -0.09 4.28 13.07
C LEU A 146 -0.13 2.77 13.34
N ALA A 147 0.38 1.98 12.41
CA ALA A 147 0.39 0.51 12.51
C ALA A 147 1.80 -0.09 12.67
N VAL A 148 2.77 0.69 13.18
CA VAL A 148 4.13 0.21 13.42
C VAL A 148 4.15 -0.79 14.58
N ARG A 149 4.92 -1.87 14.46
CA ARG A 149 5.03 -2.85 15.56
C ARG A 149 5.57 -2.20 16.83
N GLY A 150 4.95 -2.50 17.97
CA GLY A 150 5.29 -1.92 19.27
C GLY A 150 4.52 -0.64 19.60
N THR A 151 4.54 0.35 18.71
CA THR A 151 3.95 1.70 18.95
C THR A 151 2.59 1.91 18.29
N GLY A 152 2.21 1.04 17.36
CA GLY A 152 0.97 1.16 16.62
C GLY A 152 -0.26 0.90 17.48
N LYS A 153 -1.43 1.35 17.01
CA LYS A 153 -2.71 1.17 17.71
C LYS A 153 -2.93 -0.33 18.01
N GLY A 154 -3.16 -0.66 19.28
CA GLY A 154 -3.36 -2.04 19.74
C GLY A 154 -2.09 -2.91 19.82
N GLN A 155 -0.90 -2.34 19.62
CA GLN A 155 0.37 -3.05 19.80
C GLN A 155 0.99 -2.74 21.16
N ARG A 156 1.84 -3.66 21.66
CA ARG A 156 2.60 -3.47 22.90
C ARG A 156 4.10 -3.58 22.62
N VAL A 157 4.89 -2.73 23.26
CA VAL A 157 6.35 -2.74 23.17
C VAL A 157 6.91 -4.00 23.86
N LYS A 158 7.94 -4.61 23.26
CA LYS A 158 8.57 -5.84 23.77
C LYS A 158 9.31 -5.63 25.10
N GLY A 159 9.88 -4.44 25.32
CA GLY A 159 10.81 -4.15 26.43
C GLY A 159 12.23 -4.65 26.15
N LYS A 160 13.22 -4.02 26.78
CA LYS A 160 14.62 -4.45 26.69
C LYS A 160 14.84 -5.78 27.41
N LEU A 161 15.95 -6.47 27.13
CA LEU A 161 16.25 -7.76 27.77
C LEU A 161 16.31 -7.63 29.30
N TRP A 162 16.98 -6.59 29.81
CA TRP A 162 17.12 -6.39 31.25
C TRP A 162 15.79 -6.07 31.94
N GLU A 163 14.89 -5.29 31.31
CA GLU A 163 13.56 -4.95 31.86
C GLU A 163 12.72 -6.23 32.05
N ARG A 164 12.77 -7.12 31.06
CA ARG A 164 12.05 -8.40 31.09
C ARG A 164 12.58 -9.36 32.15
N HIS A 165 13.89 -9.32 32.44
CA HIS A 165 14.52 -10.19 33.44
C HIS A 165 14.77 -9.50 34.79
N LEU A 166 14.40 -8.24 34.96
CA LEU A 166 14.68 -7.50 36.20
C LEU A 166 13.95 -8.12 37.40
N ARG A 167 12.64 -8.37 37.25
CA ARG A 167 11.81 -9.01 38.29
C ARG A 167 12.35 -10.39 38.71
N PRO A 168 12.55 -11.36 37.80
CA PRO A 168 13.05 -12.68 38.21
C PRO A 168 14.47 -12.60 38.79
N LYS A 169 15.31 -11.64 38.35
CA LYS A 169 16.63 -11.43 38.97
C LYS A 169 16.54 -10.91 40.41
N LEU A 170 15.60 -9.99 40.68
CA LEU A 170 15.38 -9.46 42.02
C LEU A 170 14.80 -10.53 42.95
N GLU A 171 13.83 -11.30 42.49
CA GLU A 171 13.25 -12.42 43.24
C GLU A 171 14.30 -13.49 43.57
N ALA A 172 15.17 -13.83 42.62
CA ALA A 172 16.28 -14.76 42.87
C ALA A 172 17.28 -14.21 43.91
N ARG A 173 17.50 -12.89 43.91
CA ARG A 173 18.36 -12.21 44.89
C ARG A 173 17.74 -12.23 46.28
N GLU A 174 16.46 -11.92 46.40
CA GLU A 174 15.72 -11.93 47.66
C GLU A 174 15.75 -13.32 48.31
N LYS A 175 15.39 -14.36 47.53
CA LYS A 175 15.45 -15.76 48.00
C LYS A 175 16.85 -16.20 48.43
N ALA A 176 17.89 -15.75 47.73
CA ALA A 176 19.28 -16.03 48.11
C ALA A 176 19.67 -15.35 49.43
N MET A 177 19.17 -14.14 49.68
CA MET A 177 19.41 -13.40 50.93
C MET A 177 18.70 -14.05 52.11
N GLU A 178 17.46 -14.53 51.92
CA GLU A 178 16.73 -15.29 52.94
C GLU A 178 17.50 -16.56 53.36
N GLY A 179 17.98 -17.35 52.38
CA GLY A 179 18.76 -18.56 52.63
C GLY A 179 20.20 -18.34 53.08
N MET A 180 20.71 -17.10 53.04
CA MET A 180 22.10 -16.77 53.34
C MET A 180 22.49 -17.14 54.78
N SER A 181 21.61 -16.85 55.74
CA SER A 181 21.90 -17.05 57.16
C SER A 181 22.08 -18.54 57.51
N GLU A 182 21.21 -19.40 56.99
CA GLU A 182 21.29 -20.85 57.14
C GLU A 182 22.52 -21.43 56.44
N LEU A 183 22.82 -20.93 55.23
CA LEU A 183 23.98 -21.34 54.46
C LEU A 183 25.29 -21.06 55.22
N ILE A 184 25.41 -19.88 55.81
CA ILE A 184 26.59 -19.49 56.62
C ILE A 184 26.72 -20.38 57.85
N LYS A 185 25.61 -20.66 58.56
CA LYS A 185 25.62 -21.58 59.72
C LYS A 185 26.12 -22.97 59.32
N GLN A 186 25.58 -23.54 58.24
CA GLN A 186 26.01 -24.85 57.74
C GLN A 186 27.49 -24.84 57.31
N TRP A 187 27.93 -23.81 56.61
CA TRP A 187 29.33 -23.69 56.16
C TRP A 187 30.33 -23.62 57.33
N LYS A 188 30.00 -22.85 58.38
CA LYS A 188 30.81 -22.77 59.61
C LYS A 188 30.83 -24.11 60.36
N GLN A 189 29.68 -24.74 60.56
CA GLN A 189 29.58 -26.04 61.24
C GLN A 189 30.36 -27.14 60.52
N ARG A 190 30.39 -27.13 59.19
CA ARG A 190 31.10 -28.12 58.36
C ARG A 190 32.62 -27.88 58.28
N GLY A 191 33.14 -26.83 58.91
CA GLY A 191 34.58 -26.56 58.99
C GLY A 191 35.15 -25.78 57.80
N HIS A 192 34.52 -24.67 57.40
CA HIS A 192 35.08 -23.67 56.47
C HIS A 192 35.61 -24.28 55.15
N GLY A 193 34.83 -25.17 54.53
CA GLY A 193 35.15 -25.72 53.21
C GLY A 193 35.75 -27.12 53.19
N ARG A 194 36.28 -27.65 54.32
CA ARG A 194 36.90 -28.99 54.34
C ARG A 194 35.92 -30.13 53.99
N GLY A 195 34.65 -30.01 54.37
CA GLY A 195 33.58 -30.97 54.05
C GLY A 195 32.52 -30.45 53.09
N TRP A 196 32.77 -29.34 52.39
CA TRP A 196 31.78 -28.68 51.54
C TRP A 196 31.81 -29.25 50.11
N LYS A 197 30.69 -29.83 49.67
CA LYS A 197 30.53 -30.41 48.32
C LYS A 197 29.62 -29.59 47.40
N LYS A 198 28.94 -28.56 47.93
CA LYS A 198 27.95 -27.74 47.21
C LYS A 198 28.59 -26.46 46.64
N TRP A 199 29.60 -26.62 45.78
CA TRP A 199 30.23 -25.48 45.11
C TRP A 199 29.33 -24.95 43.99
N PRO A 200 29.34 -23.62 43.72
CA PRO A 200 28.75 -23.08 42.50
C PRO A 200 29.37 -23.75 41.28
N ARG A 201 28.57 -23.95 40.25
CA ARG A 201 29.04 -24.48 38.95
C ARG A 201 29.33 -23.34 37.99
#